data_AF-A0A2M7JLB3-F1
#
_entry.id   AF-A0A2M7JLB3-F1
#
_cell.length_a   1.000
_cell.length_b   1.000
_cell.length_c   1.000
_cell.angle_alpha   90.00
_cell.angle_beta   90.00
_cell.angle_gamma   90.00
#
_symmetry.space_group_name_H-M   'P 1'
#
loop_
_entity.id
_entity.type
_entity.pdbx_description
1 polymer ?
#
loop_
_entity_poly.entity_id
_entity_poly.type
_entity_poly.pdbx_seq_one_letter_code
_entity_poly.pdbx_strand_id
1 'polypeptide(L)'
;MLFAGAKDLELRKITGFFPATMKGKKSTHPIFSLKSLGNFGIQVCPCTSRRHKGRFIKKSCNLEVTNNTTDRDSYLLEEYSFPISVQTPMESRLRFLGIVPERCLGTIK
;
A
#
# COMPACT_ATOMS: atom_id res chain seq x y z
N MET A 1 -7.47 -2.27 3.99
CA MET A 1 -7.94 -1.54 2.79
C MET A 1 -6.79 -1.37 1.83
N LEU A 2 -7.04 -1.42 0.52
CA LEU A 2 -6.02 -1.23 -0.53
C LEU A 2 -6.33 0.02 -1.36
N PHE A 3 -5.31 0.81 -1.64
CA PHE A 3 -5.36 2.02 -2.45
C PHE A 3 -4.29 1.96 -3.53
N ALA A 4 -4.48 2.68 -4.63
CA ALA A 4 -3.48 2.85 -5.69
C ALA A 4 -3.11 4.31 -5.91
N GLY A 5 -1.90 4.55 -6.43
CA GLY A 5 -1.49 5.84 -6.94
C GLY A 5 -0.50 6.62 -6.07
N ALA A 6 0.06 6.02 -5.02
CA ALA A 6 1.05 6.68 -4.18
C ALA A 6 2.36 6.87 -4.95
N LYS A 7 2.82 8.11 -5.13
CA LYS A 7 4.02 8.41 -5.91
C LYS A 7 5.29 8.05 -5.12
N ASP A 8 6.28 7.44 -5.77
CA ASP A 8 7.58 7.12 -5.15
C ASP A 8 8.24 8.32 -4.47
N LEU A 9 8.18 9.50 -5.10
CA LEU A 9 8.75 10.74 -4.55
C LEU A 9 8.08 11.15 -3.23
N GLU A 10 6.78 10.92 -3.13
CA GLU A 10 5.99 11.27 -1.95
C GLU A 10 6.24 10.26 -0.82
N LEU A 11 6.28 8.98 -1.16
CA LEU A 11 6.70 7.92 -0.23
C LEU A 11 8.08 8.24 0.33
N ARG A 12 9.06 8.59 -0.52
CA ARG A 12 10.41 8.97 -0.09
C ARG A 12 10.42 10.20 0.82
N LYS A 13 9.60 11.22 0.54
CA LYS A 13 9.47 12.41 1.39
C LYS A 13 8.95 12.03 2.79
N ILE A 14 7.93 11.17 2.85
CA ILE A 14 7.25 10.80 4.10
C ILE A 14 8.08 9.82 4.94
N THR A 15 8.69 8.81 4.31
CA THR A 15 9.42 7.75 5.01
C THR A 15 10.90 8.09 5.21
N GLY A 16 11.38 9.22 4.67
CA GLY A 16 12.78 9.65 4.66
C GLY A 16 13.65 8.85 3.68
N PHE A 17 13.40 7.55 3.56
CA PHE A 17 13.99 6.64 2.59
C PHE A 17 12.90 5.75 2.00
N PHE A 18 12.80 5.71 0.68
CA PHE A 18 12.01 4.73 -0.06
C PHE A 18 12.81 4.42 -1.33
N PRO A 19 13.00 3.15 -1.70
CA PRO A 19 13.74 2.77 -2.91
C PRO A 19 12.91 3.12 -4.13
N ALA A 20 12.80 4.43 -4.41
CA ALA A 20 12.12 4.98 -5.55
C ALA A 20 12.72 4.32 -6.79
N THR A 21 11.91 3.57 -7.50
CA THR A 21 12.40 2.96 -8.73
C THR A 21 12.56 4.09 -9.74
N MET A 22 13.80 4.37 -10.14
CA MET A 22 14.14 5.33 -11.21
C MET A 22 13.54 4.96 -12.58
N LYS A 23 12.62 3.98 -12.66
CA LYS A 23 11.88 3.61 -13.86
C LYS A 23 10.78 4.64 -14.15
N GLY A 24 11.21 5.78 -14.68
CA GLY A 24 10.35 6.78 -15.28
C GLY A 24 9.59 7.64 -14.28
N LYS A 25 9.30 8.87 -14.68
CA LYS A 25 8.69 9.97 -13.90
C LYS A 25 7.26 9.69 -13.36
N LYS A 26 6.79 8.43 -13.35
CA LYS A 26 5.42 8.02 -13.04
C LYS A 26 5.32 6.71 -12.24
N SER A 27 6.38 6.29 -11.54
CA SER A 27 6.25 5.15 -10.63
C SER A 27 5.27 5.50 -9.50
N THR A 28 4.29 4.62 -9.31
CA THR A 28 3.35 4.67 -8.20
C THR A 28 3.23 3.29 -7.59
N HIS A 29 3.02 3.25 -6.28
CA HIS A 29 2.79 2.03 -5.54
C HIS A 29 1.35 2.00 -5.02
N PRO A 30 0.77 0.80 -4.89
CA PRO A 30 -0.38 0.61 -4.03
C PRO A 30 0.00 0.88 -2.57
N ILE A 31 -0.97 1.28 -1.77
CA ILE A 31 -0.84 1.44 -0.31
C ILE A 31 -1.86 0.54 0.38
N PHE A 32 -1.42 -0.17 1.41
CA PHE A 32 -2.25 -0.99 2.25
C PHE A 32 -2.42 -0.37 3.65
N SER A 33 -3.66 -0.29 4.11
CA SER A 33 -4.01 0.10 5.48
C SER A 33 -3.78 -1.06 6.45
N LEU A 34 -2.81 -0.89 7.34
CA LEU A 34 -2.40 -1.86 8.35
C LEU A 34 -3.36 -1.88 9.56
N LYS A 35 -3.61 -0.71 10.15
CA LYS A 35 -4.48 -0.58 11.34
C LYS A 35 -5.03 0.84 11.46
N SER A 36 -6.19 0.96 12.10
CA SER A 36 -6.70 2.26 12.55
C SER A 36 -5.84 2.78 13.71
N LEU A 37 -5.61 4.09 13.74
CA LEU A 37 -5.00 4.82 14.85
C LEU A 37 -6.05 5.62 15.63
N GLY A 38 -7.31 5.13 15.64
CA GLY A 38 -8.44 5.82 16.26
C GLY A 38 -8.78 7.11 15.52
N ASN A 39 -8.96 8.20 16.25
CA ASN A 39 -9.31 9.52 15.68
C ASN A 39 -8.15 10.21 14.95
N PHE A 40 -6.93 9.63 15.03
CA PHE A 40 -5.71 10.25 14.49
C PHE A 40 -5.41 9.85 13.04
N GLY A 41 -6.10 8.86 12.49
CA GLY A 41 -5.93 8.41 11.11
C GLY A 41 -5.67 6.91 11.00
N ILE A 42 -4.94 6.50 9.97
CA ILE A 42 -4.70 5.10 9.64
C ILE A 42 -3.20 4.89 9.43
N GLN A 43 -2.64 3.84 10.03
CA GLN A 43 -1.30 3.38 9.71
C GLN A 43 -1.35 2.64 8.38
N VAL A 44 -0.52 3.06 7.43
CA VAL A 44 -0.45 2.44 6.10
C VAL A 44 0.97 2.02 5.77
N CYS A 45 1.14 1.20 4.73
CA CYS A 45 2.43 0.90 4.12
C CYS A 45 2.31 0.80 2.60
N PRO A 46 3.38 1.09 1.83
CA PRO A 46 3.42 0.83 0.41
C PRO A 46 3.52 -0.67 0.11
N CYS A 47 3.03 -1.06 -1.06
CA CYS A 47 3.12 -2.43 -1.56
C CYS A 47 4.07 -2.54 -2.75
N THR A 48 4.64 -3.71 -2.96
CA THR A 48 5.44 -4.03 -4.15
C THR A 48 5.01 -5.35 -4.76
N SER A 49 5.20 -5.50 -6.07
CA SER A 49 5.05 -6.79 -6.75
C SER A 49 6.34 -7.64 -6.73
N ARG A 50 7.45 -7.05 -6.26
CA ARG A 50 8.70 -7.78 -6.07
C ARG A 50 8.63 -8.58 -4.78
N ARG A 51 9.05 -9.83 -4.84
CA ARG A 51 9.07 -10.70 -3.65
C ARG A 51 9.82 -10.04 -2.50
N HIS A 52 9.15 -9.96 -1.35
CA HIS A 52 9.67 -9.40 -0.12
C HIS A 52 9.28 -10.30 1.06
N LYS A 53 10.01 -10.22 2.18
CA LYS A 53 9.69 -10.97 3.39
C LYS A 53 8.44 -10.39 4.07
N GLY A 54 7.83 -11.16 4.98
CA GLY A 54 6.67 -10.67 5.74
C GLY A 54 5.35 -10.93 5.02
N ARG A 55 4.37 -10.03 5.22
CA ARG A 55 3.01 -10.24 4.73
C ARG A 55 2.86 -9.86 3.26
N PHE A 56 1.92 -10.51 2.58
CA PHE A 56 1.54 -10.19 1.22
C PHE A 56 0.05 -10.43 0.97
N ILE A 57 -0.49 -9.74 -0.02
CA ILE A 57 -1.83 -9.98 -0.58
C ILE A 57 -1.64 -10.94 -1.75
N LYS A 58 -2.33 -12.08 -1.73
CA LYS A 58 -2.29 -13.06 -2.81
C LYS A 58 -2.82 -12.47 -4.12
N LYS A 59 -2.24 -12.91 -5.24
CA LYS A 59 -2.81 -12.76 -6.58
C LYS A 59 -4.24 -13.32 -6.63
N SER A 60 -5.07 -12.75 -7.51
CA SER A 60 -6.45 -13.19 -7.72
C SER A 60 -7.31 -13.07 -6.46
N CYS A 61 -6.96 -12.14 -5.58
CA CYS A 61 -7.79 -11.79 -4.45
C CYS A 61 -8.92 -10.88 -4.90
N ASN A 62 -10.16 -11.30 -4.63
CA ASN A 62 -11.34 -10.47 -4.83
C ASN A 62 -11.47 -9.49 -3.65
N LEU A 63 -11.37 -8.20 -3.96
CA LEU A 63 -11.53 -7.12 -3.01
C LEU A 63 -13.01 -6.88 -2.75
N GLU A 64 -13.37 -6.79 -1.47
CA GLU A 64 -14.72 -6.45 -1.04
C GLU A 64 -15.04 -4.98 -1.39
N VAL A 65 -16.33 -4.65 -1.43
CA VAL A 65 -16.92 -3.35 -1.79
C VAL A 65 -16.84 -3.02 -3.29
N THR A 66 -15.72 -3.28 -3.95
CA THR A 66 -15.49 -2.87 -5.35
C THR A 66 -15.52 -4.02 -6.35
N ASN A 67 -15.48 -5.27 -5.89
CA ASN A 67 -15.32 -6.47 -6.72
C ASN A 67 -14.06 -6.47 -7.61
N ASN A 68 -13.09 -5.60 -7.33
CA ASN A 68 -11.81 -5.59 -8.03
C ASN A 68 -11.01 -6.85 -7.69
N THR A 69 -10.25 -7.36 -8.65
CA THR A 69 -9.37 -8.53 -8.44
C THR A 69 -7.92 -8.12 -8.55
N THR A 70 -7.07 -8.55 -7.61
CA THR A 70 -5.62 -8.33 -7.71
C THR A 70 -5.01 -9.14 -8.86
N ASP A 71 -4.17 -8.52 -9.68
CA ASP A 71 -3.56 -9.15 -10.86
C ASP A 71 -2.27 -9.92 -10.53
N ARG A 72 -1.67 -9.66 -9.36
CA ARG A 72 -0.40 -10.23 -8.89
C ARG A 72 -0.30 -10.24 -7.36
N ASP A 73 0.68 -10.98 -6.83
CA ASP A 73 1.04 -10.90 -5.42
C ASP A 73 1.55 -9.49 -5.09
N SER A 74 1.05 -8.93 -4.00
CA SER A 74 1.41 -7.60 -3.51
C SER A 74 1.99 -7.71 -2.10
N TYR A 75 3.31 -7.64 -1.99
CA TYR A 75 4.04 -7.71 -0.73
C TYR A 75 3.94 -6.39 0.02
N LEU A 76 3.63 -6.46 1.31
CA LEU A 76 3.51 -5.29 2.19
C LEU A 76 4.90 -4.90 2.68
N LEU A 77 5.31 -3.67 2.42
CA LEU A 77 6.59 -3.14 2.90
C LEU A 77 6.38 -2.39 4.23
N GLU A 78 6.08 -3.15 5.28
CA GLU A 78 5.69 -2.64 6.60
C GLU A 78 6.79 -1.82 7.28
N GLU A 79 8.06 -2.03 6.90
CA GLU A 79 9.20 -1.23 7.33
C GLU A 79 9.13 0.23 6.84
N TYR A 80 8.34 0.51 5.80
CA TYR A 80 8.05 1.85 5.31
C TYR A 80 6.64 2.32 5.72
N SER A 81 6.15 1.86 6.87
CA SER A 81 4.84 2.27 7.35
C SER A 81 4.83 3.69 7.91
N PHE A 82 3.73 4.41 7.68
CA PHE A 82 3.53 5.77 8.16
C PHE A 82 2.04 6.06 8.43
N PRO A 83 1.72 7.05 9.28
CA PRO A 83 0.35 7.47 9.49
C PRO A 83 -0.13 8.35 8.33
N ILE A 84 -1.33 8.06 7.82
CA ILE A 84 -2.11 8.98 6.99
C ILE A 84 -3.23 9.57 7.85
N SER A 85 -3.21 10.88 8.01
CA SER A 85 -4.29 11.67 8.59
C SER A 85 -4.71 12.78 7.62
N VAL A 86 -5.74 13.56 7.96
CA VAL A 86 -6.13 14.78 7.22
C VAL A 86 -4.95 15.75 7.06
N GLN A 87 -3.98 15.70 7.98
CA GLN A 87 -2.81 16.57 7.97
C GLN A 87 -1.62 15.98 7.20
N THR A 88 -1.65 14.70 6.79
CA THR A 88 -0.60 14.12 5.95
C THR A 88 -0.80 14.62 4.52
N PRO A 89 0.01 15.56 4.01
CA PRO A 89 -0.21 16.12 2.70
C PRO A 89 0.22 15.07 1.66
N MET A 90 -0.74 14.30 1.18
CA MET A 90 -0.54 13.49 -0.01
C MET A 90 -0.94 14.28 -1.25
N GLU A 91 0.05 14.67 -2.06
CA GLU A 91 -0.19 15.31 -3.36
C GLU A 91 -0.86 14.33 -4.34
N SER A 92 -0.66 13.03 -4.14
CA SER A 92 -1.28 11.97 -4.93
C SER A 92 -2.73 11.70 -4.53
N ARG A 93 -3.65 11.74 -5.52
CA ARG A 93 -5.02 11.27 -5.33
C ARG A 93 -5.01 9.74 -5.24
N LEU A 94 -4.99 9.22 -4.02
CA LEU A 94 -5.13 7.80 -3.77
C LEU A 94 -6.50 7.32 -4.26
N ARG A 95 -6.50 6.30 -5.11
CA ARG A 95 -7.72 5.65 -5.59
C ARG A 95 -8.00 4.43 -4.73
N PHE A 96 -9.14 4.42 -4.06
CA PHE A 96 -9.61 3.26 -3.32
C PHE A 96 -9.82 2.07 -4.27
N LEU A 97 -9.17 0.95 -3.98
CA LEU A 97 -9.30 -0.28 -4.76
C LEU A 97 -10.25 -1.28 -4.11
N GLY A 98 -10.45 -1.24 -2.79
CA GLY A 98 -11.34 -2.15 -2.06
C GLY A 98 -10.80 -2.57 -0.69
N ILE A 99 -11.56 -3.40 0.00
CA ILE A 99 -11.12 -4.04 1.26
C ILE A 99 -10.51 -5.40 0.91
N VAL A 100 -9.36 -5.71 1.50
CA VAL A 100 -8.68 -7.00 1.29
C VAL A 100 -9.20 -7.97 2.37
N PRO A 101 -9.85 -9.07 1.99
CA PRO A 101 -10.26 -10.11 2.94
C PRO A 101 -9.05 -10.73 3.64
N GLU A 102 -9.17 -11.09 4.93
CA GLU A 102 -8.07 -11.71 5.69
C GLU A 102 -7.55 -13.00 5.05
N ARG A 103 -8.45 -13.80 4.44
CA ARG A 103 -8.10 -15.03 3.70
C ARG A 103 -7.11 -14.81 2.55
N CYS A 104 -7.06 -13.59 2.00
CA CYS A 104 -6.12 -13.23 0.95
C CYS A 104 -4.74 -12.85 1.47
N LEU A 105 -4.58 -12.62 2.77
CA LEU A 105 -3.27 -12.35 3.36
C LEU A 105 -2.49 -13.66 3.51
N GLY A 106 -1.21 -13.60 3.15
CA GLY A 106 -0.24 -14.65 3.39
C GLY A 106 1.00 -14.08 4.06
N THR A 107 1.89 -14.97 4.51
CA THR A 107 3.16 -14.60 5.14
C THR A 107 4.29 -15.43 4.54
N ILE A 108 5.39 -14.77 4.23
CA ILE A 108 6.66 -15.42 3.88
C ILE A 108 7.60 -15.28 5.07
N LYS A 109 8.12 -16.43 5.54
CA LYS A 109 9.17 -16.49 6.56
C LYS A 109 10.53 -16.12 5.95
#